data_AF-A0A426YWZ2-F1
#
_entry.id   AF-A0A426YWZ2-F1
#
_cell.length_a   1.000
_cell.length_b   1.000
_cell.length_c   1.000
_cell.angle_alpha   90.00
_cell.angle_beta   90.00
_cell.angle_gamma   90.00
#
_symmetry.space_group_name_H-M   'P 1'
#
loop_
_entity.id
_entity.type
_entity.pdbx_description
1 polymer ?
#
loop_
_entity_poly.entity_id
_entity_poly.type
_entity_poly.pdbx_seq_one_letter_code
_entity_poly.pdbx_strand_id
1 'polypeptide(L)'
;MRLFVIRSLESAIRRGGASASSCRRFSSDSGPERKVAILGAAGGIGQPLALLMKLNPLVSTLALYDIAGTPGVAADVSHINTRAEVAGYAGEEQLGKALEGSDVVVIPAGVPRKPGMTRDDLFNINAGIVKSLCTAISKYCPNVYWLSECYVGHICIVSVDKVRSRGAIFADACLKGLNGVPDVVECSFVQSSITELPFFASKVRLGKNGVEEVLGLGSLSDYEEEGLEKLKPELKASIEKGIKFARET
;
A
#
# COMPACT_ATOMS: atom_id res chain seq x y z
N MET A 1 -24.73 62.81 -46.65
CA MET A 1 -23.33 63.04 -47.07
C MET A 1 -22.55 63.52 -45.83
N ARG A 2 -21.76 62.63 -45.20
CA ARG A 2 -20.62 62.88 -44.27
C ARG A 2 -20.86 63.74 -43.00
N LEU A 3 -20.33 63.48 -41.79
CA LEU A 3 -19.47 62.44 -41.20
C LEU A 3 -19.36 62.74 -39.67
N PHE A 4 -19.52 61.73 -38.79
CA PHE A 4 -18.78 61.39 -37.53
C PHE A 4 -18.32 62.50 -36.54
N VAL A 5 -18.42 62.45 -35.18
CA VAL A 5 -18.09 61.44 -34.12
C VAL A 5 -18.74 61.97 -32.78
N ILE A 6 -19.82 61.46 -32.15
CA ILE A 6 -20.00 60.36 -31.14
C ILE A 6 -18.85 60.24 -30.10
N ARG A 7 -18.95 60.33 -28.76
CA ARG A 7 -20.03 60.31 -27.74
C ARG A 7 -19.41 60.57 -26.33
N SER A 8 -20.23 61.14 -25.44
CA SER A 8 -20.43 60.88 -23.98
C SER A 8 -19.22 60.75 -23.03
N LEU A 9 -19.01 61.66 -22.07
CA LEU A 9 -19.66 61.76 -20.73
C LEU A 9 -19.66 60.45 -19.93
N GLU A 10 -18.63 60.26 -19.10
CA GLU A 10 -18.69 59.63 -17.76
C GLU A 10 -17.30 59.64 -17.08
N SER A 11 -17.06 60.62 -16.21
CA SER A 11 -15.92 60.63 -15.30
C SER A 11 -16.26 61.47 -14.08
N ALA A 12 -17.02 60.89 -13.15
CA ALA A 12 -16.97 61.19 -11.72
C ALA A 12 -17.88 60.22 -10.96
N ILE A 13 -17.44 59.83 -9.75
CA ILE A 13 -18.20 59.24 -8.62
C ILE A 13 -18.01 57.72 -8.37
N ARG A 14 -17.06 57.38 -7.48
CA ARG A 14 -17.18 56.50 -6.26
C ARG A 14 -15.79 56.05 -5.80
N ARG A 15 -15.22 56.64 -4.74
CA ARG A 15 -15.37 56.33 -3.30
C ARG A 15 -14.85 54.94 -2.89
N GLY A 16 -13.86 54.95 -2.01
CA GLY A 16 -13.71 53.99 -0.90
C GLY A 16 -13.02 52.67 -1.24
N GLY A 17 -11.70 52.60 -1.02
CA GLY A 17 -10.98 51.35 -0.96
C GLY A 17 -11.45 50.51 0.24
N ALA A 18 -12.23 49.47 -0.04
CA ALA A 18 -12.52 48.43 0.92
C ALA A 18 -11.25 47.60 1.16
N SER A 19 -10.80 47.55 2.40
CA SER A 19 -9.86 46.54 2.89
C SER A 19 -10.44 45.16 2.59
N ALA A 20 -9.89 44.50 1.58
CA ALA A 20 -10.17 43.10 1.31
C ALA A 20 -9.65 42.29 2.49
N SER A 21 -10.55 41.98 3.43
CA SER A 21 -10.33 40.95 4.42
C SER A 21 -9.92 39.69 3.68
N SER A 22 -8.63 39.37 3.75
CA SER A 22 -8.09 38.10 3.26
C SER A 22 -8.86 36.99 3.96
N CYS A 23 -9.85 36.44 3.25
CA CYS A 23 -10.50 35.21 3.65
C CYS A 23 -9.37 34.18 3.72
N ARG A 24 -8.99 33.80 4.94
CA ARG A 24 -8.14 32.65 5.16
C ARG A 24 -8.94 31.45 4.64
N ARG A 25 -8.74 31.11 3.37
CA ARG A 25 -9.06 29.80 2.85
C ARG A 25 -8.24 28.84 3.70
N PHE A 26 -8.89 28.21 4.67
CA PHE A 26 -8.44 26.91 5.14
C PHE A 26 -8.54 26.01 3.92
N SER A 27 -7.48 25.93 3.12
CA SER A 27 -7.34 24.81 2.21
C SER A 27 -7.28 23.59 3.11
N SER A 28 -8.39 22.85 3.21
CA SER A 28 -8.32 21.44 3.56
C SER A 28 -7.23 20.87 2.67
N ASP A 29 -6.13 20.39 3.26
CA ASP A 29 -4.97 19.91 2.52
C ASP A 29 -5.44 18.84 1.53
N SER A 30 -5.70 19.26 0.29
CA SER A 30 -6.36 18.46 -0.73
C SER A 30 -5.29 17.67 -1.46
N GLY A 31 -4.59 16.82 -0.70
CA GLY A 31 -3.86 15.71 -1.30
C GLY A 31 -4.84 14.83 -2.08
N PRO A 32 -4.36 14.10 -3.11
CA PRO A 32 -5.20 13.19 -3.87
C PRO A 32 -5.87 12.18 -2.91
N GLU A 33 -7.14 11.88 -3.18
CA GLU A 33 -7.86 10.83 -2.46
C GLU A 33 -7.20 9.48 -2.75
N ARG A 34 -6.93 8.71 -1.70
CA ARG A 34 -6.31 7.39 -1.77
C ARG A 34 -7.14 6.39 -1.02
N LYS A 35 -7.54 5.33 -1.73
CA LYS A 35 -8.20 4.18 -1.15
C LYS A 35 -7.18 3.09 -0.83
N VAL A 36 -7.13 2.68 0.44
CA VAL A 36 -6.30 1.57 0.91
C VAL A 36 -7.21 0.41 1.30
N ALA A 37 -6.94 -0.79 0.78
CA ALA A 37 -7.61 -2.02 1.20
C ALA A 37 -6.68 -2.90 2.05
N ILE A 38 -7.18 -3.43 3.16
CA ILE A 38 -6.48 -4.37 4.02
C ILE A 38 -7.20 -5.72 3.97
N LEU A 39 -6.54 -6.75 3.45
CA LEU A 39 -7.08 -8.10 3.35
C LEU A 39 -6.55 -8.96 4.52
N GLY A 40 -7.43 -9.37 5.44
CA GLY A 40 -7.04 -9.97 6.72
C GLY A 40 -7.10 -8.97 7.88
N ALA A 41 -8.00 -7.99 7.81
CA ALA A 41 -8.10 -6.88 8.76
C ALA A 41 -8.54 -7.30 10.17
N ALA A 42 -9.22 -8.44 10.32
CA ALA A 42 -9.63 -8.93 11.63
C ALA A 42 -8.52 -9.73 12.36
N GLY A 43 -7.43 -10.04 11.66
CA GLY A 43 -6.27 -10.75 12.22
C GLY A 43 -5.42 -9.92 13.20
N GLY A 44 -4.52 -10.58 13.92
CA GLY A 44 -3.65 -9.94 14.94
C GLY A 44 -2.62 -8.94 14.38
N ILE A 45 -2.38 -8.96 13.07
CA ILE A 45 -1.60 -7.95 12.32
C ILE A 45 -2.53 -6.92 11.68
N GLY A 46 -3.66 -7.36 11.12
CA GLY A 46 -4.61 -6.51 10.42
C GLY A 46 -5.22 -5.41 11.27
N GLN A 47 -5.64 -5.71 12.50
CA GLN A 47 -6.26 -4.72 13.40
C GLN A 47 -5.33 -3.52 13.72
N PRO A 48 -4.09 -3.71 14.21
CA PRO A 48 -3.19 -2.58 14.44
C PRO A 48 -2.77 -1.89 13.14
N LEU A 49 -2.68 -2.60 12.02
CA LEU A 49 -2.42 -1.98 10.72
C LEU A 49 -3.58 -1.06 10.29
N ALA A 50 -4.82 -1.49 10.47
CA ALA A 50 -6.02 -0.70 10.19
C ALA A 50 -6.04 0.60 11.00
N LEU A 51 -5.70 0.51 12.29
CA LEU A 51 -5.53 1.68 13.15
C LEU A 51 -4.46 2.64 12.61
N LEU A 52 -3.27 2.15 12.26
CA LEU A 52 -2.20 2.99 11.72
C LEU A 52 -2.58 3.64 10.39
N MET A 53 -3.28 2.93 9.50
CA MET A 53 -3.76 3.50 8.24
C MET A 53 -4.87 4.52 8.44
N LYS A 54 -5.77 4.34 9.42
CA LYS A 54 -6.79 5.34 9.79
C LYS A 54 -6.18 6.64 10.32
N LEU A 55 -5.04 6.56 10.99
CA LEU A 55 -4.30 7.73 11.47
C LEU A 55 -3.47 8.41 10.38
N ASN A 56 -3.26 7.76 9.23
CA ASN A 56 -2.46 8.31 8.15
C ASN A 56 -3.24 9.40 7.40
N PRO A 57 -2.75 10.65 7.36
CA PRO A 57 -3.44 11.75 6.67
C PRO A 57 -3.44 11.60 5.15
N LEU A 58 -2.68 10.68 4.56
CA LEU A 58 -2.69 10.42 3.12
C LEU A 58 -3.88 9.54 2.70
N VAL A 59 -4.44 8.76 3.62
CA VAL A 59 -5.57 7.86 3.35
C VAL A 59 -6.87 8.66 3.37
N SER A 60 -7.72 8.48 2.37
CA SER A 60 -9.08 9.05 2.33
C SER A 60 -10.15 7.97 2.55
N THR A 61 -9.90 6.76 2.08
CA THR A 61 -10.83 5.63 2.25
C THR A 61 -10.07 4.39 2.67
N LEU A 62 -10.54 3.72 3.71
CA LEU A 62 -9.96 2.49 4.25
C LEU A 62 -10.98 1.37 4.13
N ALA A 63 -10.72 0.42 3.23
CA ALA A 63 -11.50 -0.79 3.07
C ALA A 63 -10.87 -1.91 3.90
N LEU A 64 -11.60 -2.40 4.90
CA LEU A 64 -11.17 -3.52 5.72
C LEU A 64 -11.89 -4.77 5.22
N TYR A 65 -11.15 -5.83 4.89
CA TYR A 65 -11.71 -7.10 4.47
C TYR A 65 -11.18 -8.24 5.34
N ASP A 66 -12.06 -9.18 5.66
CA ASP A 66 -11.72 -10.48 6.24
C ASP A 66 -12.84 -11.49 5.95
N ILE A 67 -12.61 -12.77 6.21
CA ILE A 67 -13.64 -13.80 6.10
C ILE A 67 -14.73 -13.57 7.16
N ALA A 68 -14.35 -13.11 8.36
CA ALA A 68 -15.27 -12.84 9.46
C ALA A 68 -14.78 -11.71 10.39
N GLY A 69 -15.71 -11.10 11.12
CA GLY A 69 -15.40 -10.13 12.19
C GLY A 69 -15.07 -8.70 11.74
N THR A 70 -14.95 -8.45 10.44
CA THR A 70 -14.55 -7.15 9.88
C THR A 70 -15.49 -5.98 10.18
N PRO A 71 -16.84 -6.13 10.16
CA PRO A 71 -17.74 -5.02 10.46
C PRO A 71 -17.54 -4.45 11.87
N GLY A 72 -17.21 -5.30 12.85
CA GLY A 72 -16.89 -4.86 14.21
C GLY A 72 -15.58 -4.06 14.27
N VAL A 73 -14.54 -4.54 13.57
CA VAL A 73 -13.25 -3.82 13.47
C VAL A 73 -13.41 -2.48 12.76
N ALA A 74 -14.19 -2.44 11.69
CA ALA A 74 -14.48 -1.19 10.98
C ALA A 74 -15.28 -0.21 11.83
N ALA A 75 -16.26 -0.68 12.60
CA ALA A 75 -17.01 0.17 13.53
C ALA A 75 -16.08 0.80 14.58
N ASP A 76 -15.17 0.01 15.17
CA ASP A 76 -14.20 0.50 16.16
C ASP A 76 -13.27 1.58 15.56
N VAL A 77 -12.66 1.28 14.40
CA VAL A 77 -11.73 2.20 13.73
C VAL A 77 -12.46 3.45 13.19
N SER A 78 -13.73 3.36 12.82
CA SER A 78 -14.50 4.49 12.27
C SER A 78 -14.79 5.59 13.30
N HIS A 79 -14.80 5.28 14.59
CA HIS A 79 -14.98 6.27 15.67
C HIS A 79 -13.78 7.22 15.85
N ILE A 80 -12.63 6.89 15.24
CA ILE A 80 -11.45 7.74 15.30
C ILE A 80 -11.68 8.96 14.41
N ASN A 81 -11.50 10.15 14.99
CA ASN A 81 -11.78 11.46 14.41
C ASN A 81 -10.73 11.92 13.37
N THR A 82 -10.47 11.08 12.38
CA THR A 82 -9.62 11.39 11.22
C THR A 82 -10.44 11.39 9.94
N ARG A 83 -9.93 12.04 8.89
CA ARG A 83 -10.63 12.21 7.61
C ARG A 83 -10.99 10.91 6.89
N ALA A 84 -10.25 9.83 7.12
CA ALA A 84 -10.38 8.62 6.32
C ALA A 84 -11.70 7.90 6.60
N GLU A 85 -12.54 7.69 5.59
CA GLU A 85 -13.77 6.90 5.76
C GLU A 85 -13.43 5.42 5.84
N VAL A 86 -14.09 4.67 6.73
CA VAL A 86 -13.79 3.26 6.97
C VAL A 86 -14.99 2.42 6.59
N ALA A 87 -14.79 1.40 5.78
CA ALA A 87 -15.81 0.42 5.42
C ALA A 87 -15.30 -0.99 5.73
N GLY A 88 -16.13 -1.79 6.40
CA GLY A 88 -15.86 -3.19 6.72
C GLY A 88 -16.60 -4.13 5.78
N TYR A 89 -15.87 -5.12 5.25
CA TYR A 89 -16.37 -6.13 4.34
C TYR A 89 -16.09 -7.52 4.92
N ALA A 90 -17.10 -8.36 4.96
CA ALA A 90 -17.00 -9.74 5.45
C ALA A 90 -17.62 -10.72 4.45
N GLY A 91 -17.03 -11.90 4.36
CA GLY A 91 -17.45 -12.94 3.42
C GLY A 91 -16.83 -12.77 2.03
N GLU A 92 -16.58 -13.90 1.36
CA GLU A 92 -15.92 -13.93 0.05
C GLU A 92 -16.68 -13.12 -1.02
N GLU A 93 -18.00 -13.03 -0.91
CA GLU A 93 -18.86 -12.27 -1.82
C GLU A 93 -18.62 -10.75 -1.74
N GLN A 94 -18.06 -10.25 -0.63
CA GLN A 94 -17.78 -8.83 -0.44
C GLN A 94 -16.34 -8.44 -0.81
N LEU A 95 -15.46 -9.42 -1.10
CA LEU A 95 -14.07 -9.16 -1.47
C LEU A 95 -13.95 -8.23 -2.68
N GLY A 96 -14.80 -8.43 -3.70
CA GLY A 96 -14.80 -7.57 -4.89
C GLY A 96 -15.11 -6.10 -4.56
N LYS A 97 -16.07 -5.85 -3.66
CA LYS A 97 -16.44 -4.50 -3.21
C LYS A 97 -15.35 -3.85 -2.38
N ALA A 98 -14.65 -4.64 -1.54
CA ALA A 98 -13.52 -4.14 -0.77
C ALA A 98 -12.40 -3.65 -1.69
N LEU A 99 -12.10 -4.43 -2.73
CA LEU A 99 -11.02 -4.14 -3.67
C LEU A 99 -11.35 -2.97 -4.59
N GLU A 100 -12.53 -2.94 -5.21
CA GLU A 100 -12.89 -1.98 -6.27
C GLU A 100 -12.42 -0.54 -6.02
N GLY A 101 -11.59 0.00 -6.92
CA GLY A 101 -11.07 1.36 -6.83
C GLY A 101 -9.99 1.59 -5.76
N SER A 102 -9.38 0.52 -5.21
CA SER A 102 -8.23 0.67 -4.31
C SER A 102 -6.97 1.10 -5.07
N ASP A 103 -6.21 2.03 -4.49
CA ASP A 103 -4.87 2.43 -4.97
C ASP A 103 -3.80 1.50 -4.41
N VAL A 104 -3.94 1.11 -3.14
CA VAL A 104 -2.97 0.30 -2.41
C VAL A 104 -3.71 -0.85 -1.71
N VAL A 105 -3.22 -2.08 -1.87
CA VAL A 105 -3.80 -3.26 -1.21
C VAL A 105 -2.72 -3.92 -0.35
N VAL A 106 -2.97 -4.01 0.95
CA VAL A 106 -2.09 -4.68 1.92
C VAL A 106 -2.69 -6.04 2.30
N ILE A 107 -1.88 -7.10 2.27
CA ILE A 107 -2.34 -8.47 2.54
C ILE A 107 -1.66 -9.03 3.80
N PRO A 108 -2.15 -8.70 5.01
CA PRO A 108 -1.75 -9.42 6.23
C PRO A 108 -2.43 -10.79 6.40
N ALA A 109 -3.36 -11.17 5.51
CA ALA A 109 -4.09 -12.43 5.60
C ALA A 109 -3.15 -13.65 5.62
N GLY A 110 -3.37 -14.51 6.61
CA GLY A 110 -2.62 -15.75 6.76
C GLY A 110 -2.92 -16.41 8.10
N VAL A 111 -2.63 -17.71 8.17
CA VAL A 111 -2.77 -18.47 9.41
C VAL A 111 -1.46 -18.36 10.19
N PRO A 112 -1.49 -17.97 11.48
CA PRO A 112 -0.30 -18.01 12.32
C PRO A 112 0.13 -19.45 12.56
N ARG A 113 1.44 -19.68 12.68
CA ARG A 113 1.98 -21.02 12.95
C ARG A 113 1.44 -21.54 14.28
N LYS A 114 0.76 -22.69 14.26
CA LYS A 114 0.30 -23.39 15.47
C LYS A 114 1.34 -24.39 15.96
N PRO A 115 1.39 -24.69 17.28
CA PRO A 115 2.20 -25.81 17.79
C PRO A 115 1.86 -27.11 17.05
N GLY A 116 2.90 -27.85 16.63
CA GLY A 116 2.74 -29.08 15.84
C GLY A 116 2.64 -28.89 14.32
N MET A 117 2.55 -27.66 13.80
CA MET A 117 2.53 -27.38 12.36
C MET A 117 3.95 -27.23 11.80
N THR A 118 4.24 -27.93 10.70
CA THR A 118 5.54 -27.80 10.00
C THR A 118 5.61 -26.49 9.22
N ARG A 119 6.82 -26.10 8.79
CA ARG A 119 7.01 -24.93 7.92
C ARG A 119 6.34 -25.14 6.56
N ASP A 120 6.30 -26.38 6.08
CA ASP A 120 5.72 -26.72 4.78
C ASP A 120 4.19 -26.73 4.80
N ASP A 121 3.57 -27.18 5.89
CA ASP A 121 2.11 -27.10 6.06
C ASP A 121 1.65 -25.64 6.08
N LEU A 122 2.39 -24.80 6.81
CA LEU A 122 2.15 -23.36 6.87
C LEU A 122 2.27 -22.71 5.48
N PHE A 123 3.29 -23.12 4.71
CA PHE A 123 3.47 -22.69 3.33
C PHE A 123 2.24 -23.03 2.48
N ASN A 124 1.82 -24.29 2.46
CA ASN A 124 0.73 -24.74 1.59
C ASN A 124 -0.59 -24.02 1.90
N ILE A 125 -0.91 -23.83 3.18
CA ILE A 125 -2.14 -23.12 3.61
C ILE A 125 -2.09 -21.66 3.16
N ASN A 126 -1.01 -20.94 3.50
CA ASN A 126 -0.92 -19.51 3.20
C ASN A 126 -0.73 -19.25 1.70
N ALA A 127 -0.06 -20.14 0.97
CA ALA A 127 0.07 -20.03 -0.48
C ALA A 127 -1.31 -20.10 -1.17
N GLY A 128 -2.21 -20.95 -0.69
CA GLY A 128 -3.60 -21.00 -1.17
C GLY A 128 -4.37 -19.70 -0.92
N ILE A 129 -4.26 -19.14 0.28
CA ILE A 129 -4.88 -17.85 0.66
C ILE A 129 -4.35 -16.72 -0.22
N VAL A 130 -3.02 -16.63 -0.39
CA VAL A 130 -2.41 -15.58 -1.20
C VAL A 130 -2.82 -15.72 -2.67
N LYS A 131 -2.85 -16.94 -3.21
CA LYS A 131 -3.30 -17.20 -4.59
C LYS A 131 -4.74 -16.74 -4.82
N SER A 132 -5.66 -17.04 -3.90
CA SER A 132 -7.07 -16.63 -4.05
C SER A 132 -7.24 -15.11 -3.97
N LEU A 133 -6.55 -14.44 -3.04
CA LEU A 133 -6.59 -12.99 -2.90
C LEU A 133 -5.95 -12.28 -4.10
N CYS A 134 -4.78 -12.74 -4.57
CA CYS A 134 -4.13 -12.19 -5.77
C CYS A 134 -5.01 -12.36 -7.02
N THR A 135 -5.71 -13.48 -7.16
CA THR A 135 -6.65 -13.70 -8.26
C THR A 135 -7.81 -12.70 -8.21
N ALA A 136 -8.34 -12.43 -7.02
CA ALA A 136 -9.37 -11.42 -6.84
C ALA A 136 -8.86 -10.01 -7.16
N ILE A 137 -7.65 -9.65 -6.72
CA ILE A 137 -7.03 -8.35 -7.04
C ILE A 137 -6.88 -8.18 -8.55
N SER A 138 -6.34 -9.18 -9.26
CA SER A 138 -6.21 -9.14 -10.72
C SER A 138 -7.55 -8.93 -11.44
N LYS A 139 -8.65 -9.44 -10.86
CA LYS A 139 -10.00 -9.34 -11.42
C LYS A 139 -10.66 -7.98 -11.13
N TYR A 140 -10.57 -7.50 -9.89
CA TYR A 140 -11.33 -6.33 -9.43
C TYR A 140 -10.52 -5.02 -9.45
N CYS A 141 -9.19 -5.09 -9.43
CA CYS A 141 -8.28 -3.94 -9.37
C CYS A 141 -6.97 -4.19 -10.14
N PRO A 142 -7.01 -4.17 -11.49
CA PRO A 142 -5.81 -4.42 -12.31
C PRO A 142 -4.77 -3.29 -12.23
N ASN A 143 -5.18 -2.08 -11.84
CA ASN A 143 -4.33 -0.89 -11.79
C ASN A 143 -3.74 -0.62 -10.39
N VAL A 144 -3.84 -1.57 -9.46
CA VAL A 144 -3.43 -1.36 -8.07
C VAL A 144 -1.91 -1.44 -7.91
N TYR A 145 -1.39 -0.67 -6.96
CA TYR A 145 -0.02 -0.81 -6.49
C TYR A 145 0.07 -2.02 -5.56
N TRP A 146 0.79 -3.04 -6.03
CA TRP A 146 0.93 -4.32 -5.35
C TRP A 146 1.86 -4.19 -4.14
N LEU A 147 1.29 -4.18 -2.93
CA LEU A 147 2.00 -4.49 -1.70
C LEU A 147 1.79 -5.96 -1.35
N SER A 148 2.36 -6.86 -2.17
CA SER A 148 2.40 -8.29 -1.81
C SER A 148 3.57 -8.55 -0.85
N GLU A 149 3.46 -8.10 0.39
CA GLU A 149 4.25 -8.72 1.47
C GLU A 149 3.60 -10.05 1.86
N CYS A 150 3.68 -11.06 0.98
CA CYS A 150 3.33 -12.43 1.28
C CYS A 150 3.99 -13.38 0.27
N TYR A 151 5.23 -13.79 0.53
CA TYR A 151 5.66 -15.14 0.17
C TYR A 151 6.10 -15.83 1.46
N VAL A 152 5.30 -16.82 1.84
CA VAL A 152 5.53 -17.69 2.99
C VAL A 152 6.57 -18.72 2.58
N GLY A 153 7.43 -19.13 3.50
CA GLY A 153 8.48 -20.13 3.28
C GLY A 153 9.88 -19.54 3.17
N HIS A 154 10.30 -18.80 4.20
CA HIS A 154 11.60 -18.11 4.31
C HIS A 154 11.85 -17.05 3.24
N ILE A 155 11.99 -15.79 3.67
CA ILE A 155 12.21 -14.58 2.85
C ILE A 155 10.91 -14.13 2.14
N CYS A 156 10.11 -13.17 2.61
CA CYS A 156 10.34 -12.05 3.50
C CYS A 156 9.36 -12.07 4.67
N ILE A 157 9.83 -12.62 5.78
CA ILE A 157 9.35 -12.25 7.10
C ILE A 157 10.14 -10.98 7.42
N VAL A 158 9.51 -9.80 7.39
CA VAL A 158 9.90 -8.81 8.39
C VAL A 158 9.67 -9.54 9.70
N SER A 159 10.74 -10.03 10.35
CA SER A 159 10.66 -10.93 11.50
C SER A 159 9.63 -10.45 12.53
N VAL A 160 8.78 -11.40 12.92
CA VAL A 160 8.04 -11.48 14.18
C VAL A 160 8.60 -10.55 15.27
N ASP A 161 7.70 -9.76 15.85
CA ASP A 161 7.84 -8.59 16.77
C ASP A 161 7.97 -7.19 16.15
N LYS A 162 8.61 -6.98 14.99
CA LYS A 162 8.72 -5.64 14.36
C LYS A 162 7.76 -5.40 13.18
N VAL A 163 6.88 -6.36 12.89
CA VAL A 163 6.05 -6.42 11.66
C VAL A 163 4.91 -5.41 11.62
N ARG A 164 4.30 -5.10 12.76
CA ARG A 164 3.12 -4.23 12.81
C ARG A 164 3.39 -2.83 12.27
N SER A 165 4.55 -2.26 12.60
CA SER A 165 4.92 -0.92 12.16
C SER A 165 5.50 -0.90 10.75
N ARG A 166 6.23 -1.93 10.31
CA ARG A 166 6.89 -1.92 8.99
C ARG A 166 5.92 -1.98 7.83
N GLY A 167 4.87 -2.80 7.92
CA GLY A 167 3.85 -2.83 6.86
C GLY A 167 3.15 -1.47 6.72
N ALA A 168 2.91 -0.78 7.84
CA ALA A 168 2.35 0.57 7.83
C ALA A 168 3.33 1.61 7.27
N ILE A 169 4.63 1.51 7.59
CA ILE A 169 5.69 2.38 7.06
C ILE A 169 5.82 2.21 5.55
N PHE A 170 5.83 0.97 5.06
CA PHE A 170 5.95 0.70 3.63
C PHE A 170 4.68 1.13 2.87
N ALA A 171 3.48 0.90 3.44
CA ALA A 171 2.24 1.43 2.87
C ALA A 171 2.24 2.96 2.80
N ASP A 172 2.71 3.64 3.84
CA ASP A 172 2.90 5.10 3.84
C ASP A 172 3.93 5.55 2.79
N ALA A 173 5.04 4.83 2.63
CA ALA A 173 6.04 5.10 1.60
C ALA A 173 5.45 4.95 0.19
N CYS A 174 4.65 3.92 -0.05
CA CYS A 174 3.92 3.77 -1.31
C CYS A 174 2.97 4.95 -1.54
N LEU A 175 2.14 5.32 -0.55
CA LEU A 175 1.24 6.47 -0.67
C LEU A 175 2.00 7.78 -0.97
N LYS A 176 3.16 7.99 -0.36
CA LYS A 176 4.05 9.12 -0.64
C LYS A 176 4.59 9.08 -2.08
N GLY A 177 5.06 7.92 -2.53
CA GLY A 177 5.52 7.72 -3.91
C GLY A 177 4.40 8.01 -4.93
N LEU A 178 3.19 7.53 -4.66
CA LEU A 178 2.02 7.79 -5.49
C LEU A 178 1.63 9.26 -5.55
N ASN A 179 1.81 9.97 -4.44
CA ASN A 179 1.58 11.41 -4.37
C ASN A 179 2.72 12.22 -5.01
N GLY A 180 3.76 11.56 -5.52
CA GLY A 180 4.88 12.18 -6.22
C GLY A 180 5.90 12.83 -5.29
N VAL A 181 5.97 12.40 -4.03
CA VAL A 181 7.07 12.79 -3.13
C VAL A 181 8.36 12.21 -3.72
N PRO A 182 9.37 13.03 -4.02
CA PRO A 182 10.63 12.54 -4.58
C PRO A 182 11.43 11.76 -3.54
N ASP A 183 12.34 10.90 -4.01
CA ASP A 183 13.35 10.20 -3.21
C ASP A 183 12.79 9.32 -2.07
N VAL A 184 11.59 8.76 -2.25
CA VAL A 184 11.06 7.76 -1.32
C VAL A 184 11.76 6.43 -1.57
N VAL A 185 12.61 6.01 -0.63
CA VAL A 185 13.38 4.77 -0.72
C VAL A 185 13.06 3.87 0.45
N GLU A 186 12.68 2.63 0.15
CA GLU A 186 12.42 1.60 1.15
C GLU A 186 12.97 0.24 0.71
N CYS A 187 13.21 -0.66 1.66
CA CYS A 187 13.63 -2.02 1.33
C CYS A 187 12.40 -2.89 1.04
N SER A 188 12.36 -3.54 -0.13
CA SER A 188 11.27 -4.43 -0.51
C SER A 188 11.77 -5.63 -1.30
N PHE A 189 11.03 -6.74 -1.22
CA PHE A 189 11.30 -7.95 -2.00
C PHE A 189 10.58 -7.87 -3.33
N VAL A 190 11.35 -7.64 -4.37
CA VAL A 190 10.83 -7.37 -5.71
C VAL A 190 11.52 -8.27 -6.73
N GLN A 191 10.90 -8.39 -7.90
CA GLN A 191 11.58 -8.96 -9.05
C GLN A 191 12.79 -8.07 -9.37
N SER A 192 13.98 -8.65 -9.42
CA SER A 192 15.20 -7.89 -9.63
C SER A 192 16.23 -8.73 -10.39
N SER A 193 17.15 -8.04 -11.05
CA SER A 193 18.31 -8.63 -11.72
C SER A 193 19.63 -8.35 -10.99
N ILE A 194 19.55 -7.96 -9.71
CA ILE A 194 20.73 -7.60 -8.90
C ILE A 194 21.57 -8.84 -8.59
N THR A 195 20.90 -9.98 -8.43
CA THR A 195 21.52 -11.29 -8.21
C THR A 195 21.10 -12.23 -9.33
N GLU A 196 21.69 -13.42 -9.37
CA GLU A 196 21.28 -14.52 -10.26
C GLU A 196 19.86 -15.07 -9.96
N LEU A 197 19.22 -14.59 -8.88
CA LEU A 197 17.90 -14.98 -8.47
C LEU A 197 16.84 -14.03 -9.07
N PRO A 198 15.68 -14.54 -9.50
CA PRO A 198 14.67 -13.71 -10.15
C PRO A 198 13.98 -12.73 -9.19
N PHE A 199 14.05 -12.98 -7.88
CA PHE A 199 13.50 -12.10 -6.84
C PHE A 199 14.53 -11.89 -5.74
N PHE A 200 14.64 -10.66 -5.24
CA PHE A 200 15.56 -10.32 -4.16
C PHE A 200 15.09 -9.11 -3.36
N ALA A 201 15.41 -9.07 -2.06
CA ALA A 201 15.12 -7.94 -1.19
C ALA A 201 16.21 -6.88 -1.33
N SER A 202 15.86 -5.71 -1.84
CA SER A 202 16.80 -4.60 -2.04
C SER A 202 16.11 -3.27 -1.80
N LYS A 203 16.90 -2.20 -1.78
CA LYS A 203 16.34 -0.85 -1.69
C LYS A 203 15.65 -0.54 -3.01
N VAL A 204 14.46 0.01 -2.96
CA VAL A 204 13.69 0.42 -4.13
C VAL A 204 13.27 1.87 -3.99
N ARG A 205 13.37 2.61 -5.09
CA ARG A 205 12.79 3.95 -5.20
C ARG A 205 11.33 3.82 -5.62
N LEU A 206 10.46 4.36 -4.79
CA LEU A 206 9.02 4.41 -5.03
C LEU A 206 8.66 5.74 -5.68
N GLY A 207 7.80 5.68 -6.68
CA GLY A 207 7.26 6.87 -7.32
C GLY A 207 5.84 6.65 -7.81
N LYS A 208 5.43 7.42 -8.82
CA LYS A 208 4.01 7.54 -9.18
C LYS A 208 3.43 6.26 -9.77
N ASN A 209 4.29 5.43 -10.34
CA ASN A 209 3.96 4.16 -10.99
C ASN A 209 4.53 2.95 -10.21
N GLY A 210 4.76 3.09 -8.91
CA GLY A 210 5.23 2.01 -8.04
C GLY A 210 6.75 2.02 -7.93
N VAL A 211 7.38 0.86 -8.10
CA VAL A 211 8.85 0.75 -8.06
C VAL A 211 9.43 1.31 -9.36
N GLU A 212 10.07 2.47 -9.29
CA GLU A 212 10.68 3.14 -10.45
C GLU A 212 12.13 2.68 -10.68
N GLU A 213 12.84 2.40 -9.58
CA GLU A 213 14.25 2.01 -9.62
C GLU A 213 14.53 0.99 -8.52
N VAL A 214 15.23 -0.09 -8.86
CA VAL A 214 15.76 -1.04 -7.88
C VAL A 214 17.22 -0.67 -7.62
N LEU A 215 17.49 -0.17 -6.42
CA LEU A 215 18.82 0.22 -5.98
C LEU A 215 19.61 -1.04 -5.61
N GLY A 216 20.84 -1.12 -6.12
CA GLY A 216 21.75 -2.24 -5.84
C GLY A 216 22.10 -2.37 -4.35
N LEU A 217 22.84 -3.44 -4.03
CA LEU A 217 23.24 -3.76 -2.65
C LEU A 217 24.25 -2.77 -2.07
N GLY A 218 24.88 -1.95 -2.92
CA GLY A 218 25.95 -1.04 -2.52
C GLY A 218 27.25 -1.80 -2.24
N SER A 219 28.15 -1.18 -1.47
CA SER A 219 29.37 -1.83 -0.99
C SER A 219 29.03 -2.75 0.18
N LEU A 220 29.24 -4.05 0.01
CA LEU A 220 29.09 -5.04 1.07
C LEU A 220 30.44 -5.28 1.75
N SER A 221 30.39 -5.61 3.04
CA SER A 221 31.55 -6.12 3.76
C SER A 221 31.78 -7.61 3.45
N ASP A 222 33.01 -8.09 3.63
CA ASP A 222 33.36 -9.51 3.42
C ASP A 222 32.42 -10.47 4.18
N TYR A 223 31.97 -10.07 5.38
CA TYR A 223 31.01 -10.84 6.19
C TYR A 223 29.61 -10.89 5.55
N GLU A 224 29.14 -9.78 4.97
CA GLU A 224 27.84 -9.72 4.30
C GLU A 224 27.86 -10.45 2.97
N GLU A 225 28.96 -10.41 2.23
CA GLU A 225 29.15 -11.18 1.00
C GLU A 225 29.13 -12.69 1.29
N GLU A 226 29.87 -13.14 2.30
CA GLU A 226 29.86 -14.56 2.70
C GLU A 226 28.46 -15.00 3.18
N GLY A 227 27.76 -14.12 3.91
CA GLY A 227 26.38 -14.36 4.33
C GLY A 227 25.41 -14.47 3.16
N LEU A 228 25.56 -13.60 2.15
CA LEU A 228 24.75 -13.62 0.95
C LEU A 228 24.93 -14.91 0.15
N GLU A 229 26.18 -15.34 -0.04
CA GLU A 229 26.50 -16.60 -0.74
C GLU A 229 25.90 -17.82 -0.04
N LYS A 230 25.87 -17.83 1.30
CA LYS A 230 25.23 -18.91 2.07
C LYS A 230 23.70 -18.91 1.96
N LEU A 231 23.07 -17.75 1.80
CA LEU A 231 21.61 -17.60 1.77
C LEU A 231 21.01 -17.79 0.38
N LYS A 232 21.76 -17.49 -0.69
CA LYS A 232 21.34 -17.68 -2.08
C LYS A 232 20.72 -19.05 -2.39
N PRO A 233 21.30 -20.20 -2.00
CA PRO A 233 20.70 -21.51 -2.28
C PRO A 233 19.36 -21.73 -1.54
N GLU A 234 19.23 -21.24 -0.31
CA GLU A 234 17.97 -21.32 0.45
C GLU A 234 16.89 -20.46 -0.23
N LEU A 235 17.23 -19.22 -0.58
CA LEU A 235 16.32 -18.33 -1.28
C LEU A 235 15.88 -18.88 -2.64
N LYS A 236 16.81 -19.47 -3.39
CA LYS A 236 16.49 -20.12 -4.67
C LYS A 236 15.45 -21.24 -4.50
N ALA A 237 15.64 -22.11 -3.52
CA ALA A 237 14.71 -23.20 -3.24
C ALA A 237 13.31 -22.66 -2.85
N SER A 238 13.25 -21.62 -2.03
CA SER A 238 11.99 -20.95 -1.65
C SER A 238 11.27 -20.32 -2.85
N ILE A 239 12.00 -19.63 -3.73
CA ILE A 239 11.47 -19.02 -4.95
C ILE A 239 10.91 -20.09 -5.89
N GLU A 240 11.68 -21.15 -6.15
CA GLU A 240 11.26 -22.24 -7.03
C GLU A 240 9.99 -22.92 -6.50
N LYS A 241 9.90 -23.14 -5.18
CA LYS A 241 8.70 -23.68 -4.54
C LYS A 241 7.48 -22.78 -4.75
N GLY A 242 7.65 -21.46 -4.61
CA GLY A 242 6.60 -20.47 -4.86
C GLY A 242 6.14 -20.43 -6.33
N ILE A 243 7.09 -20.41 -7.27
CA ILE A 243 6.80 -20.40 -8.72
C ILE A 243 6.09 -21.69 -9.12
N LYS A 244 6.52 -22.84 -8.59
CA LYS A 244 5.89 -24.13 -8.86
C LYS A 244 4.43 -24.13 -8.39
N PHE A 245 4.16 -23.68 -7.17
CA PHE A 245 2.81 -23.56 -6.64
C PHE A 245 1.92 -22.62 -7.47
N ALA A 246 2.49 -21.50 -7.95
CA ALA A 246 1.76 -20.56 -8.79
C ALA A 246 1.36 -21.18 -10.15
N ARG A 247 2.22 -22.03 -10.74
CA ARG A 247 1.99 -22.68 -12.04
C ARG A 247 1.09 -23.91 -11.99
N GLU A 248 1.00 -24.62 -10.86
CA GLU A 248 0.31 -25.91 -10.75
C GLU A 248 -1.23 -25.85 -10.70
N THR A 249 -1.88 -24.78 -11.13
CA THR A 249 -3.35 -24.74 -11.32
C THR A 249 -3.79 -23.56 -12.13
#